data_AF-A0A375F9Y2-F1
#
_entry.id   AF-A0A375F9Y2-F1
#
_cell.length_a   1.000
_cell.length_b   1.000
_cell.length_c   1.000
_cell.angle_alpha   90.00
_cell.angle_beta   90.00
_cell.angle_gamma   90.00
#
_symmetry.space_group_name_H-M   'P 1'
#
loop_
_entity.id
_entity.type
_entity.pdbx_description
1 polymer ?
#
loop_
_entity_poly.entity_id
_entity_poly.type
_entity_poly.pdbx_seq_one_letter_code
_entity_poly.pdbx_strand_id
1 'polypeptide(L)'
;MLFDPRSFVPEFDPGQRPAWSSHRQHSAAGRRLAYDFLTLPQLPGSIPATARLTYGDEVEVKDLVIAQFAAGVLRASDVSNPTSAGDAFTQAMFAWLNSRTPACQRLQFGLTLIDRGAAMDQVMQFGWEDGLEAPLYLAIELPEEEVYAIGEARADAMRSAHPSLLFTAMSLINAACGKSLFLRTPDMLLDQFARWHWDYDSTLADDENAREFLNENFGGDDADIERYLPSVVRAELAPDDTLPKHAHVDAASDRLRELGPRALRKLARLHDGWLSECCTALADLRLLLARVGERSAIDGAQWAEPAYSAATIAYQPSDYVSEILDDHYECLNNAGDATMFQCFIPLAENATAIRQQFQDLAGMLKIIGALDRVLTLISS
;
A
#
# COMPACT_ATOMS: atom_id res chain seq x y z
N MET A 1 -11.35 -18.62 -21.90
CA MET A 1 -12.05 -17.32 -21.99
C MET A 1 -13.55 -17.57 -21.83
N LEU A 2 -14.05 -17.44 -20.60
CA LEU A 2 -15.46 -17.33 -20.29
C LEU A 2 -15.62 -15.93 -19.70
N PHE A 3 -16.52 -15.13 -20.29
CA PHE A 3 -16.87 -13.74 -19.99
C PHE A 3 -16.07 -12.62 -20.72
N ASP A 4 -16.72 -12.07 -21.76
CA ASP A 4 -16.42 -10.80 -22.44
C ASP A 4 -17.55 -9.80 -22.07
N PRO A 5 -17.25 -8.57 -21.60
CA PRO A 5 -18.24 -7.59 -21.16
C PRO A 5 -18.70 -6.59 -22.25
N ARG A 6 -18.72 -6.96 -23.54
CA ARG A 6 -19.27 -6.11 -24.61
C ARG A 6 -20.65 -6.56 -25.08
N SER A 7 -21.69 -6.26 -24.31
CA SER A 7 -23.08 -6.37 -24.79
C SER A 7 -23.57 -5.05 -25.37
N PHE A 8 -23.74 -5.05 -26.69
CA PHE A 8 -24.39 -4.03 -27.51
C PHE A 8 -25.75 -3.62 -26.95
N VAL A 9 -25.97 -2.32 -26.76
CA VAL A 9 -27.31 -1.72 -26.66
C VAL A 9 -27.68 -1.21 -28.05
N PRO A 10 -28.71 -1.77 -28.73
CA PRO A 10 -29.29 -1.11 -29.89
C PRO A 10 -30.33 -0.07 -29.43
N GLU A 11 -30.16 1.17 -29.88
CA GLU A 11 -31.17 2.23 -29.78
C GLU A 11 -32.47 1.79 -30.48
N PHE A 12 -33.57 1.73 -29.73
CA PHE A 12 -34.90 1.50 -30.30
C PHE A 12 -35.63 2.83 -30.53
N ASP A 13 -35.87 3.11 -31.81
CA ASP A 13 -36.66 4.21 -32.37
C ASP A 13 -38.13 4.16 -31.88
N PRO A 14 -38.77 5.27 -31.50
CA PRO A 14 -40.02 5.30 -30.72
C PRO A 14 -41.28 5.17 -31.61
N GLY A 15 -41.25 4.28 -32.61
CA GLY A 15 -42.27 4.20 -33.66
C GLY A 15 -43.06 2.89 -33.78
N GLN A 16 -42.63 1.80 -33.15
CA GLN A 16 -43.26 0.49 -33.31
C GLN A 16 -43.48 -0.23 -31.97
N ARG A 17 -44.55 0.16 -31.27
CA ARG A 17 -45.10 -0.63 -30.18
C ARG A 17 -46.15 -1.59 -30.74
N PRO A 18 -45.97 -2.93 -30.63
CA PRO A 18 -47.11 -3.82 -30.63
C PRO A 18 -47.94 -3.50 -29.38
N ALA A 19 -49.16 -3.00 -29.61
CA ALA A 19 -50.09 -2.60 -28.58
C ALA A 19 -50.46 -3.79 -27.67
N TRP A 20 -49.96 -3.79 -26.44
CA TRP A 20 -50.64 -4.47 -25.35
C TRP A 20 -51.76 -3.56 -24.85
N SER A 21 -52.95 -3.78 -25.38
CA SER A 21 -54.16 -3.11 -24.91
C SER A 21 -54.59 -3.67 -23.55
N SER A 22 -54.82 -2.78 -22.60
CA SER A 22 -55.27 -3.07 -21.23
C SER A 22 -56.77 -3.38 -21.17
N HIS A 23 -57.26 -4.32 -21.98
CA HIS A 23 -58.65 -4.79 -21.93
C HIS A 23 -58.72 -6.27 -21.57
N ARG A 24 -58.46 -6.55 -20.28
CA ARG A 24 -59.07 -7.59 -19.44
C ARG A 24 -58.51 -7.41 -18.02
N GLN A 25 -59.15 -6.55 -17.22
CA GLN A 25 -58.97 -6.62 -15.77
C GLN A 25 -59.61 -7.92 -15.30
N HIS A 26 -58.80 -8.95 -15.08
CA HIS A 26 -59.22 -10.08 -14.26
C HIS A 26 -59.42 -9.56 -12.83
N SER A 27 -60.53 -9.94 -12.20
CA SER A 27 -60.79 -9.61 -10.80
C SER A 27 -59.61 -10.05 -9.93
N ALA A 28 -59.17 -9.17 -9.03
CA ALA A 28 -58.12 -9.49 -8.07
C ALA A 28 -58.49 -10.79 -7.34
N ALA A 29 -57.61 -11.79 -7.41
CA ALA A 29 -57.79 -13.04 -6.71
C ALA A 29 -57.87 -12.74 -5.21
N GLY A 30 -59.07 -12.86 -4.63
CA GLY A 30 -59.27 -12.71 -3.20
C GLY A 30 -58.42 -13.75 -2.43
N ARG A 31 -57.98 -13.39 -1.22
CA ARG A 31 -57.28 -14.31 -0.31
C ARG A 31 -58.08 -15.59 -0.15
N ARG A 32 -57.64 -16.67 -0.78
CA ARG A 32 -58.05 -18.04 -0.49
C ARG A 32 -56.83 -18.81 -0.02
N LEU A 33 -57.03 -19.69 0.94
CA LEU A 33 -56.01 -20.65 1.35
C LEU A 33 -55.68 -21.55 0.16
N ALA A 34 -54.41 -21.58 -0.24
CA ALA A 34 -53.92 -22.42 -1.32
C ALA A 34 -53.93 -23.87 -0.86
N TYR A 35 -54.99 -24.61 -1.20
CA TYR A 35 -55.12 -26.00 -0.79
C TYR A 35 -54.48 -27.01 -1.74
N ASP A 36 -54.05 -26.62 -2.94
CA ASP A 36 -53.50 -27.59 -3.88
C ASP A 36 -52.39 -27.00 -4.75
N PHE A 37 -51.29 -27.77 -4.81
CA PHE A 37 -50.27 -27.84 -5.86
C PHE A 37 -48.89 -27.14 -5.68
N LEU A 38 -48.64 -26.37 -4.62
CA LEU A 38 -47.29 -25.93 -4.24
C LEU A 38 -47.13 -25.79 -2.71
N THR A 39 -47.50 -26.81 -1.95
CA THR A 39 -47.18 -26.85 -0.52
C THR A 39 -45.73 -27.25 -0.35
N LEU A 40 -44.88 -26.29 0.03
CA LEU A 40 -43.56 -26.58 0.57
C LEU A 40 -43.71 -27.62 1.70
N PRO A 41 -42.83 -28.63 1.80
CA PRO A 41 -42.90 -29.60 2.89
C PRO A 41 -42.89 -28.86 4.23
N GLN A 42 -43.87 -29.16 5.07
CA GLN A 42 -43.94 -28.60 6.42
C GLN A 42 -42.69 -29.05 7.18
N LEU A 43 -41.78 -28.12 7.44
CA LEU A 43 -40.65 -28.36 8.31
C LEU A 43 -41.19 -28.60 9.73
N PRO A 44 -40.79 -29.68 10.42
CA PRO A 44 -41.15 -29.91 11.81
C PRO A 44 -40.80 -28.68 12.66
N GLY A 45 -41.67 -28.32 13.62
CA GLY A 45 -41.45 -27.17 14.50
C GLY A 45 -40.23 -27.28 15.44
N SER A 46 -39.54 -28.42 15.45
CA SER A 46 -38.23 -28.61 16.08
C SER A 46 -37.06 -28.10 15.23
N ILE A 47 -37.29 -27.76 13.96
CA ILE A 47 -36.27 -27.16 13.10
C ILE A 47 -36.30 -25.66 13.37
N PRO A 48 -35.22 -25.09 13.93
CA PRO A 48 -35.17 -23.67 14.21
C PRO A 48 -35.34 -22.88 12.90
N ALA A 49 -36.25 -21.90 12.90
CA ALA A 49 -36.53 -21.03 11.75
C ALA A 49 -35.32 -20.18 11.33
N THR A 50 -34.31 -20.11 12.20
CA THR A 50 -33.01 -19.49 11.96
C THR A 50 -31.93 -20.44 12.47
N ALA A 51 -31.09 -20.93 11.57
CA ALA A 51 -29.86 -21.62 11.92
C ALA A 51 -28.71 -20.66 11.60
N ARG A 52 -27.82 -20.43 12.57
CA ARG A 52 -26.52 -19.81 12.29
C ARG A 52 -25.57 -20.94 11.92
N LEU A 53 -25.20 -20.99 10.65
CA LEU A 53 -24.15 -21.88 10.17
C LEU A 53 -22.81 -21.23 10.54
N THR A 54 -22.19 -21.68 11.63
CA THR A 54 -20.80 -21.32 11.98
C THR A 54 -19.91 -22.42 11.39
N TYR A 55 -19.17 -22.09 10.34
CA TYR A 55 -18.18 -23.01 9.74
C TYR A 55 -17.00 -23.21 10.71
N GLY A 56 -16.31 -24.35 10.60
CA GLY A 56 -15.39 -24.89 11.61
C GLY A 56 -14.18 -24.03 12.02
N ASP A 57 -13.94 -22.90 11.34
CA ASP A 57 -12.82 -21.96 11.59
C ASP A 57 -12.96 -21.19 12.91
N GLU A 58 -14.14 -21.23 13.56
CA GLU A 58 -14.38 -20.47 14.79
C GLU A 58 -13.60 -21.00 16.01
N VAL A 59 -13.14 -22.26 16.00
CA VAL A 59 -12.44 -22.85 17.16
C VAL A 59 -11.02 -22.32 17.32
N GLU A 60 -10.23 -22.28 16.24
CA GLU A 60 -8.85 -21.79 16.27
C GLU A 60 -8.79 -20.27 16.52
N VAL A 61 -9.70 -19.52 15.89
CA VAL A 61 -9.82 -18.07 16.11
C VAL A 61 -10.22 -17.76 17.55
N LYS A 62 -11.07 -18.57 18.18
CA LYS A 62 -11.53 -18.31 19.56
C LYS A 62 -10.38 -18.34 20.57
N ASP A 63 -9.48 -19.31 20.50
CA ASP A 63 -8.37 -19.42 21.44
C ASP A 63 -7.37 -18.26 21.26
N LEU A 64 -7.09 -17.88 20.00
CA LEU A 64 -6.33 -16.67 19.69
C LEU A 64 -6.98 -15.43 20.30
N VAL A 65 -8.28 -15.23 20.10
CA VAL A 65 -9.01 -14.07 20.63
C VAL A 65 -8.97 -14.02 22.16
N ILE A 66 -9.15 -15.15 22.83
CA ILE A 66 -9.03 -15.22 24.30
C ILE A 66 -7.63 -14.80 24.74
N ALA A 67 -6.58 -15.28 24.07
CA ALA A 67 -5.20 -14.90 24.39
C ALA A 67 -4.94 -13.41 24.17
N GLN A 68 -5.48 -12.83 23.10
CA GLN A 68 -5.40 -11.40 22.76
C GLN A 68 -6.02 -10.51 23.85
N PHE A 69 -7.22 -10.84 24.32
CA PHE A 69 -7.82 -10.13 25.46
C PHE A 69 -7.08 -10.37 26.77
N ALA A 70 -6.65 -11.61 27.04
CA ALA A 70 -5.93 -11.97 28.26
C ALA A 70 -4.54 -11.30 28.37
N ALA A 71 -3.90 -11.00 27.24
CA ALA A 71 -2.65 -10.24 27.20
C ALA A 71 -2.79 -8.83 27.78
N GLY A 72 -4.01 -8.28 27.78
CA GLY A 72 -4.41 -7.03 28.44
C GLY A 72 -4.21 -5.76 27.61
N VAL A 73 -3.92 -5.88 26.31
CA VAL A 73 -3.74 -4.71 25.42
C VAL A 73 -5.08 -4.24 24.85
N LEU A 74 -5.94 -5.17 24.46
CA LEU A 74 -7.30 -4.92 24.01
C LEU A 74 -8.25 -4.78 25.19
N ARG A 75 -9.23 -3.89 25.08
CA ARG A 75 -10.18 -3.63 26.17
C ARG A 75 -11.54 -4.23 25.84
N ALA A 76 -12.12 -4.96 26.79
CA ALA A 76 -13.48 -5.45 26.68
C ALA A 76 -14.52 -4.31 26.59
N SER A 77 -14.20 -3.11 27.08
CA SER A 77 -15.05 -1.92 26.97
C SER A 77 -15.23 -1.43 25.53
N ASP A 78 -14.34 -1.83 24.63
CA ASP A 78 -14.34 -1.39 23.24
C ASP A 78 -15.20 -2.31 22.35
N VAL A 79 -15.83 -3.34 22.95
CA VAL A 79 -16.67 -4.33 22.29
C VAL A 79 -18.14 -4.14 22.69
N SER A 80 -19.03 -4.08 21.70
CA SER A 80 -20.47 -3.89 21.90
C SER A 80 -21.28 -4.91 21.12
N ASN A 81 -22.01 -5.77 21.84
CA ASN A 81 -22.92 -6.79 21.30
C ASN A 81 -22.27 -7.66 20.18
N PRO A 82 -21.13 -8.31 20.43
CA PRO A 82 -20.44 -9.07 19.39
C PRO A 82 -21.26 -10.30 18.99
N THR A 83 -21.28 -10.59 17.71
CA THR A 83 -21.99 -11.71 17.10
C THR A 83 -21.17 -13.01 17.08
N SER A 84 -19.83 -12.90 17.16
CA SER A 84 -18.85 -13.99 17.24
C SER A 84 -17.59 -13.57 17.99
N ALA A 85 -16.67 -14.50 18.26
CA ALA A 85 -15.36 -14.17 18.84
C ALA A 85 -14.51 -13.30 17.89
N GLY A 86 -14.54 -13.59 16.59
CA GLY A 86 -13.87 -12.78 15.56
C GLY A 86 -14.40 -11.35 15.53
N ASP A 87 -15.73 -11.17 15.58
CA ASP A 87 -16.36 -9.84 15.64
C ASP A 87 -15.93 -9.05 16.89
N ALA A 88 -15.91 -9.70 18.06
CA ALA A 88 -15.42 -9.08 19.30
C ALA A 88 -13.96 -8.61 19.17
N PHE A 89 -13.11 -9.44 18.55
CA PHE A 89 -11.71 -9.11 18.33
C PHE A 89 -11.56 -7.95 17.34
N THR A 90 -12.25 -8.00 16.20
CA THR A 90 -12.27 -6.93 15.19
C THR A 90 -12.64 -5.60 15.82
N GLN A 91 -13.74 -5.53 16.59
CA GLN A 91 -14.16 -4.29 17.25
C GLN A 91 -13.08 -3.72 18.18
N ALA A 92 -12.50 -4.56 19.06
CA ALA A 92 -11.47 -4.11 19.99
C ALA A 92 -10.15 -3.74 19.29
N MET A 93 -9.74 -4.52 18.27
CA MET A 93 -8.52 -4.28 17.50
C MET A 93 -8.63 -2.96 16.73
N PHE A 94 -9.75 -2.72 16.04
CA PHE A 94 -9.96 -1.47 15.33
C PHE A 94 -10.15 -0.28 16.26
N ALA A 95 -10.76 -0.43 17.43
CA ALA A 95 -10.77 0.63 18.43
C ALA A 95 -9.34 1.00 18.87
N TRP A 96 -8.48 -0.02 19.07
CA TRP A 96 -7.08 0.20 19.42
C TRP A 96 -6.28 0.86 18.27
N LEU A 97 -6.43 0.38 17.04
CA LEU A 97 -5.76 0.89 15.84
C LEU A 97 -6.22 2.31 15.52
N ASN A 98 -7.52 2.56 15.38
CA ASN A 98 -8.07 3.85 14.98
C ASN A 98 -7.69 4.97 15.96
N SER A 99 -7.54 4.67 17.26
CA SER A 99 -7.07 5.66 18.24
C SER A 99 -5.59 6.05 18.09
N ARG A 100 -4.83 5.31 17.27
CA ARG A 100 -3.38 5.47 17.04
C ARG A 100 -3.01 5.73 15.58
N THR A 101 -3.89 5.39 14.64
CA THR A 101 -3.69 5.65 13.22
C THR A 101 -3.60 7.16 12.99
N PRO A 102 -2.50 7.67 12.44
CA PRO A 102 -2.36 9.10 12.16
C PRO A 102 -3.30 9.50 11.02
N ALA A 103 -3.84 10.72 11.09
CA ALA A 103 -4.47 11.34 9.93
C ALA A 103 -3.35 11.77 8.96
N CYS A 104 -3.30 11.12 7.81
CA CYS A 104 -2.28 11.35 6.79
C CYS A 104 -2.80 12.27 5.70
N GLN A 105 -1.90 13.06 5.10
CA GLN A 105 -2.22 13.94 3.96
C GLN A 105 -1.69 13.41 2.64
N ARG A 106 -0.57 12.69 2.68
CA ARG A 106 0.11 12.13 1.49
C ARG A 106 0.01 10.62 1.46
N LEU A 107 0.01 9.96 2.62
CA LEU A 107 -0.03 8.51 2.69
C LEU A 107 -1.46 7.96 2.65
N GLN A 108 -1.72 7.07 1.69
CA GLN A 108 -2.98 6.34 1.55
C GLN A 108 -2.77 4.88 1.93
N PHE A 109 -3.49 4.41 2.94
CA PHE A 109 -3.45 3.01 3.36
C PHE A 109 -4.68 2.64 4.19
N GLY A 110 -5.00 1.35 4.16
CA GLY A 110 -5.99 0.71 5.01
C GLY A 110 -5.34 -0.34 5.93
N LEU A 111 -6.03 -0.66 7.02
CA LEU A 111 -5.73 -1.82 7.84
C LEU A 111 -6.97 -2.70 7.84
N THR A 112 -6.81 -3.98 7.53
CA THR A 112 -7.91 -4.93 7.54
C THR A 112 -7.51 -6.23 8.23
N LEU A 113 -8.48 -6.94 8.82
CA LEU A 113 -8.26 -8.25 9.40
C LEU A 113 -8.75 -9.29 8.40
N ILE A 114 -7.89 -10.27 8.10
CA ILE A 114 -8.21 -11.34 7.16
C ILE A 114 -7.87 -12.70 7.77
N ASP A 115 -8.71 -13.68 7.50
CA ASP A 115 -8.41 -15.07 7.85
C ASP A 115 -7.36 -15.67 6.92
N ARG A 116 -6.85 -16.83 7.31
CA ARG A 116 -5.85 -17.57 6.56
C ARG A 116 -6.27 -17.88 5.13
N GLY A 117 -7.52 -18.29 4.91
CA GLY A 117 -8.01 -18.66 3.58
C GLY A 117 -8.01 -17.45 2.65
N ALA A 118 -8.53 -16.32 3.12
CA ALA A 118 -8.48 -15.07 2.39
C ALA A 118 -7.05 -14.61 2.09
N ALA A 119 -6.12 -14.73 3.05
CA ALA A 119 -4.70 -14.41 2.83
C ALA A 119 -4.06 -15.31 1.77
N MET A 120 -4.35 -16.61 1.81
CA MET A 120 -3.86 -17.58 0.82
C MET A 120 -4.38 -17.26 -0.57
N ASP A 121 -5.67 -16.94 -0.71
CA ASP A 121 -6.27 -16.57 -1.99
C ASP A 121 -5.58 -15.34 -2.63
N GLN A 122 -5.05 -14.42 -1.82
CA GLN A 122 -4.32 -13.25 -2.33
C GLN A 122 -2.92 -13.60 -2.83
N VAL A 123 -2.20 -14.53 -2.19
CA VAL A 123 -0.78 -14.79 -2.51
C VAL A 123 -0.53 -16.04 -3.34
N MET A 124 -1.51 -16.95 -3.45
CA MET A 124 -1.37 -18.23 -4.14
C MET A 124 -0.97 -18.06 -5.62
N GLN A 125 -1.37 -16.95 -6.26
CA GLN A 125 -0.97 -16.66 -7.64
C GLN A 125 0.55 -16.46 -7.81
N PHE A 126 1.26 -16.08 -6.74
CA PHE A 126 2.72 -15.89 -6.76
C PHE A 126 3.50 -17.12 -6.28
N GLY A 127 2.81 -18.18 -5.84
CA GLY A 127 3.44 -19.37 -5.25
C GLY A 127 4.04 -19.12 -3.87
N TRP A 128 3.48 -18.17 -3.11
CA TRP A 128 4.00 -17.72 -1.80
C TRP A 128 3.13 -18.14 -0.61
N GLU A 129 2.27 -19.13 -0.80
CA GLU A 129 1.33 -19.63 0.21
C GLU A 129 2.00 -20.36 1.38
N ASP A 130 3.23 -20.87 1.19
CA ASP A 130 3.93 -21.74 2.16
C ASP A 130 4.23 -21.03 3.50
N GLY A 131 4.19 -19.70 3.54
CA GLY A 131 4.43 -18.90 4.74
C GLY A 131 3.19 -18.60 5.59
N LEU A 132 1.98 -18.95 5.12
CA LEU A 132 0.73 -18.55 5.78
C LEU A 132 0.18 -19.65 6.69
N GLU A 133 0.69 -19.72 7.93
CA GLU A 133 0.27 -20.71 8.94
C GLU A 133 -0.69 -20.17 10.01
N ALA A 134 -0.60 -18.88 10.35
CA ALA A 134 -1.43 -18.27 11.39
C ALA A 134 -2.92 -18.26 11.01
N PRO A 135 -3.84 -18.33 11.99
CA PRO A 135 -5.28 -18.36 11.72
C PRO A 135 -5.84 -17.00 11.29
N LEU A 136 -5.20 -15.90 11.69
CA LEU A 136 -5.65 -14.54 11.42
C LEU A 136 -4.46 -13.59 11.21
N TYR A 137 -4.60 -12.70 10.23
CA TYR A 137 -3.60 -11.72 9.84
C TYR A 137 -4.16 -10.29 9.92
N LEU A 138 -3.28 -9.36 10.26
CA LEU A 138 -3.49 -7.94 10.02
C LEU A 138 -2.87 -7.60 8.65
N ALA A 139 -3.70 -7.27 7.68
CA ALA A 139 -3.28 -6.85 6.36
C ALA A 139 -3.12 -5.32 6.30
N ILE A 140 -2.10 -4.87 5.58
CA ILE A 140 -1.94 -3.48 5.17
C ILE A 140 -2.43 -3.36 3.73
N GLU A 141 -3.49 -2.58 3.51
CA GLU A 141 -4.10 -2.35 2.20
C GLU A 141 -3.59 -1.05 1.60
N LEU A 142 -3.32 -1.05 0.30
CA LEU A 142 -2.89 0.08 -0.52
C LEU A 142 -3.89 0.20 -1.68
N PRO A 143 -5.01 0.94 -1.48
CA PRO A 143 -6.15 0.90 -2.40
C PRO A 143 -5.97 1.73 -3.66
N GLU A 144 -5.12 2.75 -3.59
CA GLU A 144 -4.84 3.72 -4.64
C GLU A 144 -3.44 4.31 -4.41
N GLU A 145 -2.95 5.02 -5.41
CA GLU A 145 -1.63 5.64 -5.37
C GLU A 145 -1.67 7.04 -5.97
N GLU A 146 -1.31 8.01 -5.14
CA GLU A 146 -1.09 9.38 -5.59
C GLU A 146 0.40 9.66 -5.84
N VAL A 147 0.66 10.47 -6.86
CA VAL A 147 2.00 10.90 -7.26
C VAL A 147 2.24 12.32 -6.75
N TYR A 148 3.32 12.50 -5.99
CA TYR A 148 3.78 13.81 -5.54
C TYR A 148 5.20 14.07 -6.01
N ALA A 149 5.50 15.33 -6.31
CA ALA A 149 6.84 15.73 -6.72
C ALA A 149 7.55 16.55 -5.64
N ILE A 150 8.84 16.30 -5.43
CA ILE A 150 9.69 17.18 -4.61
C ILE A 150 9.82 18.55 -5.29
N GLY A 151 10.12 18.53 -6.59
CA GLY A 151 10.33 19.69 -7.44
C GLY A 151 11.70 20.33 -7.26
N GLU A 152 12.28 20.80 -8.37
CA GLU A 152 13.62 21.42 -8.40
C GLU A 152 13.75 22.56 -7.38
N ALA A 153 12.75 23.44 -7.28
CA ALA A 153 12.79 24.59 -6.39
C ALA A 153 12.94 24.20 -4.90
N ARG A 154 12.27 23.12 -4.46
CA ARG A 154 12.42 22.62 -3.07
C ARG A 154 13.73 21.89 -2.90
N ALA A 155 14.12 21.06 -3.86
CA ALA A 155 15.39 20.36 -3.86
C ALA A 155 16.57 21.34 -3.75
N ASP A 156 16.59 22.39 -4.58
CA ASP A 156 17.64 23.41 -4.59
C ASP A 156 17.66 24.26 -3.32
N ALA A 157 16.50 24.55 -2.73
CA ALA A 157 16.43 25.21 -1.44
C ALA A 157 17.04 24.34 -0.32
N MET A 158 16.81 23.01 -0.35
CA MET A 158 17.44 22.07 0.58
C MET A 158 18.95 21.98 0.36
N ARG A 159 19.40 21.88 -0.90
CA ARG A 159 20.83 21.86 -1.28
C ARG A 159 21.55 23.12 -0.84
N SER A 160 20.90 24.28 -1.00
CA SER A 160 21.42 25.59 -0.59
C SER A 160 21.57 25.71 0.93
N ALA A 161 20.65 25.11 1.69
CA ALA A 161 20.72 25.07 3.14
C ALA A 161 21.85 24.14 3.64
N HIS A 162 21.93 22.94 3.06
CA HIS A 162 23.02 22.01 3.27
C HIS A 162 23.05 20.94 2.15
N PRO A 163 24.20 20.69 1.49
CA PRO A 163 24.27 19.76 0.35
C PRO A 163 23.72 18.35 0.62
N SER A 164 23.89 17.84 1.84
CA SER A 164 23.38 16.51 2.24
C SER A 164 21.96 16.49 2.81
N LEU A 165 21.21 17.60 2.79
CA LEU A 165 19.89 17.65 3.42
C LEU A 165 18.86 16.80 2.66
N LEU A 166 18.79 16.92 1.33
CA LEU A 166 17.92 16.10 0.49
C LEU A 166 18.27 14.61 0.59
N PHE A 167 19.56 14.30 0.47
CA PHE A 167 20.08 12.94 0.69
C PHE A 167 19.70 12.37 2.07
N THR A 168 19.75 13.20 3.12
CA THR A 168 19.31 12.76 4.45
C THR A 168 17.81 12.52 4.49
N ALA A 169 17.00 13.34 3.83
CA ALA A 169 15.56 13.16 3.77
C ALA A 169 15.20 11.83 3.09
N MET A 170 15.77 11.56 1.91
CA MET A 170 15.50 10.32 1.17
C MET A 170 15.99 9.07 1.91
N SER A 171 17.18 9.13 2.52
CA SER A 171 17.68 8.05 3.37
C SER A 171 16.75 7.75 4.55
N LEU A 172 16.20 8.78 5.20
CA LEU A 172 15.25 8.61 6.31
C LEU A 172 13.88 8.10 5.85
N ILE A 173 13.43 8.52 4.66
CA ILE A 173 12.21 8.01 4.04
C ILE A 173 12.35 6.52 3.75
N ASN A 174 13.42 6.09 3.06
CA ASN A 174 13.63 4.68 2.72
C ASN A 174 13.77 3.81 3.99
N ALA A 175 14.45 4.32 5.02
CA ALA A 175 14.51 3.65 6.32
C ALA A 175 13.15 3.55 7.04
N ALA A 176 12.27 4.54 6.86
CA ALA A 176 10.90 4.49 7.37
C ALA A 176 10.04 3.51 6.58
N CYS A 177 10.14 3.48 5.25
CA CYS A 177 9.41 2.55 4.39
C CYS A 177 9.65 1.09 4.81
N GLY A 178 10.92 0.72 5.05
CA GLY A 178 11.30 -0.62 5.53
C GLY A 178 10.76 -1.01 6.91
N LYS A 179 10.08 -0.09 7.62
CA LYS A 179 9.45 -0.33 8.93
C LYS A 179 7.96 -0.01 8.97
N SER A 180 7.37 0.43 7.86
CA SER A 180 5.96 0.80 7.82
C SER A 180 5.27 0.52 6.50
N LEU A 181 5.32 1.48 5.58
CA LEU A 181 4.51 1.51 4.37
C LEU A 181 5.40 1.54 3.16
N PHE A 182 4.98 0.84 2.13
CA PHE A 182 5.60 0.84 0.83
C PHE A 182 5.39 2.18 0.14
N LEU A 183 6.48 2.81 -0.30
CA LEU A 183 6.46 4.01 -1.12
C LEU A 183 7.32 3.78 -2.35
N ARG A 184 6.83 4.18 -3.53
CA ARG A 184 7.68 4.32 -4.71
C ARG A 184 8.46 5.62 -4.61
N THR A 185 9.73 5.48 -4.30
CA THR A 185 10.69 6.57 -4.16
C THR A 185 11.55 6.66 -5.44
N PRO A 186 12.33 7.74 -5.64
CA PRO A 186 13.12 7.89 -6.86
C PRO A 186 14.06 6.72 -7.16
N ASP A 187 14.61 6.06 -6.14
CA ASP A 187 15.43 4.85 -6.33
C ASP A 187 14.61 3.66 -6.84
N MET A 188 13.38 3.51 -6.36
CA MET A 188 12.46 2.49 -6.88
C MET A 188 12.00 2.79 -8.30
N LEU A 189 11.70 4.04 -8.62
CA LEU A 189 11.32 4.45 -9.97
C LEU A 189 12.48 4.20 -10.95
N LEU A 190 13.72 4.53 -10.55
CA LEU A 190 14.90 4.25 -11.35
C LEU A 190 15.13 2.74 -11.54
N ASP A 191 14.92 1.94 -10.49
CA ASP A 191 14.99 0.48 -10.58
C ASP A 191 13.94 -0.06 -11.56
N GLN A 192 12.69 0.38 -11.45
CA GLN A 192 11.62 -0.02 -12.36
C GLN A 192 11.96 0.36 -13.81
N PHE A 193 12.42 1.58 -14.04
CA PHE A 193 12.86 2.03 -15.36
C PHE A 193 14.00 1.16 -15.92
N ALA A 194 15.02 0.87 -15.10
CA ALA A 194 16.19 0.09 -15.52
C ALA A 194 15.84 -1.36 -15.90
N ARG A 195 14.81 -1.95 -15.29
CA ARG A 195 14.31 -3.29 -15.67
C ARG A 195 13.82 -3.35 -17.12
N TRP A 196 13.24 -2.26 -17.62
CA TRP A 196 12.72 -2.19 -18.98
C TRP A 196 13.76 -1.75 -20.00
N HIS A 197 14.64 -0.82 -19.62
CA HIS A 197 15.48 -0.11 -20.58
C HIS A 197 16.99 -0.37 -20.44
N TRP A 198 17.47 -0.79 -19.27
CA TRP A 198 18.90 -0.87 -18.94
C TRP A 198 19.33 -2.24 -18.38
N ASP A 199 18.70 -3.32 -18.83
CA ASP A 199 19.04 -4.71 -18.44
C ASP A 199 19.17 -4.89 -16.92
N TYR A 200 18.21 -4.34 -16.18
CA TYR A 200 18.14 -4.42 -14.71
C TYR A 200 19.26 -3.69 -13.95
N ASP A 201 20.12 -2.91 -14.64
CA ASP A 201 21.18 -2.13 -13.99
C ASP A 201 20.77 -0.67 -13.74
N SER A 202 20.23 -0.42 -12.56
CA SER A 202 19.90 0.94 -12.08
C SER A 202 21.13 1.77 -11.70
N THR A 203 22.35 1.20 -11.75
CA THR A 203 23.61 1.90 -11.54
C THR A 203 24.31 2.29 -12.85
N LEU A 204 23.71 1.94 -13.99
CA LEU A 204 24.22 2.31 -15.30
C LEU A 204 24.34 3.84 -15.41
N ALA A 205 25.54 4.28 -15.75
CA ALA A 205 25.92 5.69 -15.85
C ALA A 205 26.51 6.05 -17.21
N ASP A 206 26.83 5.04 -18.02
CA ASP A 206 27.54 5.19 -19.28
C ASP A 206 26.56 5.17 -20.46
N ASP A 207 26.41 6.32 -21.09
CA ASP A 207 25.56 6.50 -22.28
C ASP A 207 26.03 5.66 -23.47
N GLU A 208 27.33 5.36 -23.59
CA GLU A 208 27.83 4.54 -24.72
C GLU A 208 27.35 3.10 -24.59
N ASN A 209 27.50 2.50 -23.40
CA ASN A 209 27.00 1.16 -23.13
C ASN A 209 25.48 1.11 -23.21
N ALA A 210 24.78 2.09 -22.62
CA ALA A 210 23.32 2.18 -22.72
C ALA A 210 22.85 2.25 -24.17
N ARG A 211 23.53 3.03 -25.02
CA ARG A 211 23.20 3.16 -26.44
C ARG A 211 23.36 1.84 -27.21
N GLU A 212 24.33 0.99 -26.85
CA GLU A 212 24.48 -0.33 -27.47
C GLU A 212 23.24 -1.20 -27.21
N PHE A 213 22.82 -1.33 -25.94
CA PHE A 213 21.64 -2.11 -25.57
C PHE A 213 20.33 -1.53 -26.13
N LEU A 214 20.17 -0.21 -26.09
CA LEU A 214 18.97 0.46 -26.61
C LEU A 214 18.86 0.31 -28.14
N ASN A 215 19.99 0.30 -28.86
CA ASN A 215 19.99 0.03 -30.30
C ASN A 215 19.48 -1.36 -30.64
N GLU A 216 19.88 -2.38 -29.86
CA GLU A 216 19.42 -3.75 -30.05
C GLU A 216 17.91 -3.90 -29.81
N ASN A 217 17.38 -3.17 -28.81
CA ASN A 217 15.97 -3.24 -28.41
C ASN A 217 15.03 -2.38 -29.27
N PHE A 218 15.40 -1.15 -29.62
CA PHE A 218 14.54 -0.19 -30.33
C PHE A 218 14.77 -0.16 -31.85
N GLY A 219 15.76 -0.87 -32.37
CA GLY A 219 15.97 -1.00 -33.82
C GLY A 219 16.52 0.26 -34.52
N GLY A 220 17.11 1.18 -33.75
CA GLY A 220 17.94 2.27 -34.27
C GLY A 220 17.25 3.60 -34.58
N ASP A 221 16.16 3.98 -33.88
CA ASP A 221 15.70 5.37 -33.87
C ASP A 221 16.54 6.18 -32.85
N ASP A 222 17.48 6.98 -33.37
CA ASP A 222 18.41 7.77 -32.56
C ASP A 222 17.69 8.70 -31.58
N ALA A 223 16.49 9.22 -31.93
CA ALA A 223 15.75 10.15 -31.07
C ALA A 223 15.17 9.46 -29.82
N ASP A 224 14.64 8.24 -29.99
CA ASP A 224 14.14 7.45 -28.87
C ASP A 224 15.29 6.94 -27.98
N ILE A 225 16.41 6.56 -28.60
CA ILE A 225 17.59 6.13 -27.85
C ILE A 225 18.15 7.27 -27.00
N GLU A 226 18.29 8.48 -27.57
CA GLU A 226 18.74 9.66 -26.84
C GLU A 226 17.86 9.98 -25.63
N ARG A 227 16.54 9.77 -25.76
CA ARG A 227 15.59 9.97 -24.67
C ARG A 227 15.82 9.01 -23.49
N TYR A 228 16.26 7.78 -23.74
CA TYR A 228 16.42 6.76 -22.67
C TYR A 228 17.86 6.62 -22.16
N LEU A 229 18.75 7.54 -22.50
CA LEU A 229 20.13 7.53 -21.98
C LEU A 229 20.18 7.83 -20.48
N PRO A 230 21.10 7.19 -19.73
CA PRO A 230 21.35 7.48 -18.32
C PRO A 230 21.55 8.96 -17.99
N SER A 231 22.30 9.70 -18.82
CA SER A 231 22.55 11.13 -18.59
C SER A 231 21.29 12.00 -18.60
N VAL A 232 20.25 11.58 -19.33
CA VAL A 232 18.95 12.27 -19.42
C VAL A 232 18.04 11.78 -18.30
N VAL A 233 17.78 10.48 -18.25
CA VAL A 233 16.77 9.89 -17.35
C VAL A 233 17.16 10.09 -15.89
N ARG A 234 18.43 9.89 -15.51
CA ARG A 234 18.84 10.02 -14.10
C ARG A 234 18.69 11.44 -13.58
N ALA A 235 19.00 12.45 -14.41
CA ALA A 235 18.90 13.85 -14.02
C ALA A 235 17.45 14.27 -13.72
N GLU A 236 16.48 13.67 -14.43
CA GLU A 236 15.06 13.99 -14.29
C GLU A 236 14.33 13.07 -13.30
N LEU A 237 14.63 11.78 -13.31
CA LEU A 237 13.92 10.77 -12.51
C LEU A 237 14.48 10.65 -11.09
N ALA A 238 15.81 10.56 -10.96
CA ALA A 238 16.46 10.25 -9.70
C ALA A 238 17.91 10.77 -9.64
N PRO A 239 18.10 12.08 -9.40
CA PRO A 239 19.44 12.62 -9.17
C PRO A 239 20.13 11.92 -8.00
N ASP A 240 21.46 11.85 -8.01
CA ASP A 240 22.24 11.09 -7.02
C ASP A 240 21.90 11.44 -5.56
N ASP A 241 21.63 12.71 -5.26
CA ASP A 241 21.30 13.12 -3.89
C ASP A 241 19.89 12.71 -3.44
N THR A 242 19.10 12.07 -4.30
CA THR A 242 17.86 11.36 -3.97
C THR A 242 18.04 9.85 -3.81
N LEU A 243 19.18 9.31 -4.25
CA LEU A 243 19.47 7.89 -4.31
C LEU A 243 20.27 7.41 -3.08
N PRO A 244 20.20 6.10 -2.75
CA PRO A 244 21.13 5.50 -1.81
C PRO A 244 22.56 5.50 -2.36
N LYS A 245 23.56 5.53 -1.45
CA LYS A 245 24.97 5.70 -1.85
C LYS A 245 25.53 4.68 -2.83
N HIS A 246 25.03 3.45 -2.80
CA HIS A 246 25.52 2.41 -3.70
C HIS A 246 25.09 2.63 -5.16
N ALA A 247 24.08 3.49 -5.38
CA ALA A 247 23.57 3.86 -6.69
C ALA A 247 24.08 5.22 -7.16
N HIS A 248 25.02 5.84 -6.45
CA HIS A 248 25.65 7.10 -6.87
C HIS A 248 26.60 6.86 -8.02
N VAL A 249 26.54 7.73 -9.02
CA VAL A 249 27.38 7.65 -10.24
C VAL A 249 28.30 8.86 -10.36
N ASP A 250 27.94 9.99 -9.74
CA ASP A 250 28.74 11.20 -9.72
C ASP A 250 29.75 11.18 -8.56
N ALA A 251 31.03 11.40 -8.88
CA ALA A 251 32.09 11.52 -7.87
C ALA A 251 31.89 12.68 -6.87
N ALA A 252 31.03 13.65 -7.19
CA ALA A 252 30.67 14.72 -6.26
C ALA A 252 29.77 14.20 -5.12
N SER A 253 28.92 13.22 -5.41
CA SER A 253 27.94 12.61 -4.50
C SER A 253 28.60 11.74 -3.43
N ASP A 254 29.83 11.26 -3.66
CA ASP A 254 30.66 10.54 -2.69
C ASP A 254 30.88 11.29 -1.37
N ARG A 255 30.66 12.61 -1.37
CA ARG A 255 30.82 13.47 -0.18
C ARG A 255 29.54 13.59 0.64
N LEU A 256 28.40 13.15 0.13
CA LEU A 256 27.11 13.24 0.81
C LEU A 256 27.08 12.34 2.04
N ARG A 257 26.64 12.89 3.18
CA ARG A 257 26.57 12.17 4.46
C ARG A 257 25.23 12.46 5.12
N GLU A 258 24.61 11.43 5.67
CA GLU A 258 23.42 11.60 6.48
C GLU A 258 23.69 12.54 7.65
N LEU A 259 22.81 13.51 7.82
CA LEU A 259 22.88 14.47 8.91
C LEU A 259 22.37 13.85 10.21
N GLY A 260 23.18 13.94 11.26
CA GLY A 260 22.76 13.54 12.60
C GLY A 260 21.68 14.46 13.19
N PRO A 261 20.98 14.03 14.26
CA PRO A 261 19.87 14.79 14.84
C PRO A 261 20.30 16.17 15.36
N ARG A 262 21.53 16.31 15.86
CA ARG A 262 22.07 17.60 16.30
C ARG A 262 22.29 18.57 15.13
N ALA A 263 22.72 18.05 13.97
CA ALA A 263 22.94 18.85 12.78
C ALA A 263 21.60 19.33 12.20
N LEU A 264 20.60 18.45 12.09
CA LEU A 264 19.25 18.80 11.67
C LEU A 264 18.61 19.85 12.58
N ARG A 265 18.71 19.68 13.91
CA ARG A 265 18.19 20.68 14.86
C ARG A 265 18.97 21.99 14.84
N LYS A 266 20.25 21.98 14.47
CA LYS A 266 21.03 23.21 14.26
C LYS A 266 20.57 23.92 12.99
N LEU A 267 20.42 23.21 11.88
CA LEU A 267 19.89 23.75 10.63
C LEU A 267 18.49 24.35 10.85
N ALA A 268 17.62 23.66 11.58
CA ALA A 268 16.30 24.16 11.92
C ALA A 268 16.32 25.52 12.65
N ARG A 269 17.37 25.82 13.43
CA ARG A 269 17.52 27.12 14.12
C ARG A 269 18.15 28.21 13.26
N LEU A 270 18.79 27.83 12.15
CA LEU A 270 19.46 28.76 11.23
C LEU A 270 18.53 29.24 10.11
N HIS A 271 17.43 28.53 9.88
CA HIS A 271 16.42 28.85 8.89
C HIS A 271 15.06 29.06 9.55
N ASP A 272 14.21 29.85 8.92
CA ASP A 272 12.83 30.09 9.34
C ASP A 272 11.84 29.42 8.38
N GLY A 273 10.57 29.34 8.80
CA GLY A 273 9.47 28.82 7.98
C GLY A 273 9.60 27.33 7.64
N TRP A 274 9.20 26.96 6.42
CA TRP A 274 9.06 25.57 5.99
C TRP A 274 10.33 24.73 6.15
N LEU A 275 11.52 25.32 5.92
CA LEU A 275 12.78 24.60 5.97
C LEU A 275 13.18 24.28 7.42
N SER A 276 12.84 25.16 8.36
CA SER A 276 12.95 24.91 9.80
C SER A 276 12.08 23.74 10.24
N GLU A 277 10.83 23.73 9.75
CA GLU A 277 9.86 22.68 10.00
C GLU A 277 10.29 21.35 9.41
N CYS A 278 10.79 21.34 8.17
CA CYS A 278 11.33 20.16 7.48
C CYS A 278 12.51 19.57 8.26
N CYS A 279 13.52 20.38 8.61
CA CYS A 279 14.65 19.91 9.40
C CYS A 279 14.22 19.35 10.78
N THR A 280 13.20 19.95 11.39
CA THR A 280 12.63 19.45 12.66
C THR A 280 11.91 18.12 12.47
N ALA A 281 11.09 17.99 11.43
CA ALA A 281 10.38 16.75 11.10
C ALA A 281 11.35 15.61 10.80
N LEU A 282 12.43 15.87 10.03
CA LEU A 282 13.50 14.90 9.78
C LEU A 282 14.21 14.46 11.07
N ALA A 283 14.49 15.40 11.99
CA ALA A 283 15.09 15.07 13.27
C ALA A 283 14.17 14.20 14.15
N ASP A 284 12.85 14.45 14.10
CA ASP A 284 11.84 13.69 14.83
C ASP A 284 11.67 12.29 14.24
N LEU A 285 11.60 12.15 12.91
CA LEU A 285 11.56 10.85 12.22
C LEU A 285 12.79 10.02 12.55
N ARG A 286 13.99 10.60 12.46
CA ARG A 286 15.24 9.91 12.83
C ARG A 286 15.24 9.44 14.27
N LEU A 287 14.74 10.27 15.20
CA LEU A 287 14.65 9.89 16.61
C LEU A 287 13.66 8.74 16.83
N LEU A 288 12.53 8.73 16.10
CA LEU A 288 11.56 7.64 16.14
C LEU A 288 12.16 6.34 15.62
N LEU A 289 12.81 6.37 14.45
CA LEU A 289 13.51 5.21 13.88
C LEU A 289 14.56 4.65 14.85
N ALA A 290 15.36 5.53 15.47
CA ALA A 290 16.36 5.12 16.45
C ALA A 290 15.75 4.51 17.73
N ARG A 291 14.56 4.96 18.17
CA ARG A 291 13.85 4.40 19.34
C ARG A 291 13.19 3.05 19.06
N VAL A 292 12.69 2.88 17.83
CA VAL A 292 12.15 1.61 17.38
C VAL A 292 13.29 0.60 17.24
N GLY A 293 14.44 1.04 16.72
CA GLY A 293 15.63 0.21 16.52
C GLY A 293 15.38 -0.82 15.43
N GLU A 294 15.88 -2.04 15.63
CA GLU A 294 15.69 -3.14 14.66
C GLU A 294 14.26 -3.68 14.62
N ARG A 295 13.45 -3.39 15.65
CA ARG A 295 12.06 -3.87 15.71
C ARG A 295 11.24 -3.36 14.53
N SER A 296 10.31 -4.17 14.06
CA SER A 296 9.37 -3.81 12.99
C SER A 296 8.10 -4.63 13.14
N ALA A 297 6.94 -4.01 12.91
CA ALA A 297 5.67 -4.73 12.95
C ALA A 297 5.46 -5.63 11.71
N ILE A 298 6.19 -5.33 10.63
CA ILE A 298 6.17 -6.10 9.39
C ILE A 298 7.32 -7.12 9.33
N ASP A 299 8.09 -7.28 10.41
CA ASP A 299 9.10 -8.34 10.49
C ASP A 299 8.39 -9.71 10.54
N GLY A 300 8.75 -10.61 9.63
CA GLY A 300 8.07 -11.89 9.44
C GLY A 300 6.66 -11.80 8.84
N ALA A 301 6.27 -10.64 8.29
CA ALA A 301 5.04 -10.54 7.51
C ALA A 301 5.20 -11.18 6.12
N GLN A 302 4.12 -11.77 5.61
CA GLN A 302 4.10 -12.27 4.23
C GLN A 302 3.89 -11.08 3.28
N TRP A 303 4.86 -10.79 2.42
CA TRP A 303 4.73 -9.79 1.37
C TRP A 303 3.74 -10.25 0.29
N ALA A 304 2.98 -9.31 -0.28
CA ALA A 304 1.81 -9.61 -1.11
C ALA A 304 1.81 -8.94 -2.49
N GLU A 305 2.98 -8.50 -2.99
CA GLU A 305 3.12 -7.86 -4.32
C GLU A 305 2.04 -6.80 -4.60
N PRO A 306 2.07 -5.67 -3.87
CA PRO A 306 1.04 -4.66 -4.00
C PRO A 306 1.08 -3.99 -5.38
N ALA A 307 -0.08 -3.83 -6.00
CA ALA A 307 -0.24 -3.06 -7.23
C ALA A 307 0.15 -1.59 -7.00
N TYR A 308 -0.35 -1.02 -5.90
CA TYR A 308 -0.22 0.38 -5.54
C TYR A 308 0.78 0.57 -4.39
N SER A 309 1.38 1.75 -4.29
CA SER A 309 2.13 2.16 -3.10
C SER A 309 1.33 3.17 -2.29
N ALA A 310 1.69 3.37 -1.02
CA ALA A 310 1.00 4.35 -0.18
C ALA A 310 1.15 5.79 -0.70
N ALA A 311 2.20 6.06 -1.48
CA ALA A 311 2.39 7.22 -2.34
C ALA A 311 3.62 7.02 -3.23
N THR A 312 3.58 7.57 -4.45
CA THR A 312 4.78 7.78 -5.28
C THR A 312 5.38 9.16 -4.98
N ILE A 313 6.69 9.21 -4.74
CA ILE A 313 7.48 10.43 -4.59
C ILE A 313 8.47 10.54 -5.75
N ALA A 314 8.14 11.40 -6.71
CA ALA A 314 9.02 11.74 -7.83
C ALA A 314 9.97 12.89 -7.47
N TYR A 315 11.16 12.93 -8.09
CA TYR A 315 12.04 14.09 -7.98
C TYR A 315 11.37 15.34 -8.56
N GLN A 316 10.81 15.24 -9.76
CA GLN A 316 10.03 16.29 -10.41
C GLN A 316 8.90 15.68 -11.26
N PRO A 317 7.88 16.47 -11.66
CA PRO A 317 6.91 16.02 -12.64
C PRO A 317 7.64 15.69 -13.94
N SER A 318 7.45 14.45 -14.42
CA SER A 318 8.19 13.89 -15.54
C SER A 318 7.32 12.91 -16.31
N ASP A 319 7.48 12.89 -17.63
CA ASP A 319 6.83 11.91 -18.49
C ASP A 319 7.32 10.49 -18.16
N TYR A 320 8.60 10.32 -17.77
CA TYR A 320 9.13 9.01 -17.36
C TYR A 320 8.39 8.42 -16.17
N VAL A 321 8.01 9.24 -15.18
CA VAL A 321 7.26 8.74 -14.02
C VAL A 321 5.89 8.21 -14.45
N SER A 322 5.22 8.94 -15.35
CA SER A 322 3.93 8.51 -15.89
C SER A 322 4.07 7.22 -16.70
N GLU A 323 5.07 7.15 -17.59
CA GLU A 323 5.36 5.95 -18.39
C GLU A 323 5.66 4.73 -17.52
N ILE A 324 6.54 4.87 -16.52
CA ILE A 324 6.87 3.77 -15.59
C ILE A 324 5.62 3.25 -14.86
N LEU A 325 4.76 4.16 -14.40
CA LEU A 325 3.55 3.78 -13.68
C LEU A 325 2.51 3.15 -14.63
N ASP A 326 2.32 3.73 -15.81
CA ASP A 326 1.42 3.18 -16.83
C ASP A 326 1.85 1.79 -17.28
N ASP A 327 3.15 1.60 -17.57
CA ASP A 327 3.73 0.30 -17.94
C ASP A 327 3.59 -0.71 -16.79
N HIS A 328 3.86 -0.28 -15.55
CA HIS A 328 3.69 -1.11 -14.36
C HIS A 328 2.22 -1.57 -14.24
N TYR A 329 1.26 -0.66 -14.30
CA TYR A 329 -0.16 -1.02 -14.18
C TYR A 329 -0.67 -1.82 -15.37
N GLU A 330 -0.21 -1.53 -16.59
CA GLU A 330 -0.56 -2.31 -17.78
C GLU A 330 -0.05 -3.75 -17.65
N CYS A 331 1.20 -3.92 -17.19
CA CYS A 331 1.76 -5.25 -16.92
C CYS A 331 0.97 -6.01 -15.87
N LEU A 332 0.66 -5.36 -14.73
CA LEU A 332 -0.15 -5.98 -13.68
C LEU A 332 -1.55 -6.35 -14.16
N ASN A 333 -2.21 -5.47 -14.92
CA ASN A 333 -3.55 -5.74 -15.47
C ASN A 333 -3.55 -6.87 -16.50
N ASN A 334 -2.50 -7.00 -17.30
CA ASN A 334 -2.38 -8.03 -18.32
C ASN A 334 -1.98 -9.40 -17.73
N ALA A 335 -1.12 -9.40 -16.70
CA ALA A 335 -0.67 -10.62 -16.03
C ALA A 335 -1.71 -11.14 -15.03
N GLY A 336 -2.46 -10.24 -14.37
CA GLY A 336 -3.32 -10.58 -13.23
C GLY A 336 -2.55 -10.75 -11.92
N ASP A 337 -1.27 -10.43 -11.90
CA ASP A 337 -0.33 -10.76 -10.83
C ASP A 337 -0.11 -9.56 -9.89
N ALA A 338 -1.16 -9.11 -9.19
CA ALA A 338 -1.04 -8.09 -8.15
C ALA A 338 -2.10 -8.24 -7.07
N THR A 339 -1.84 -7.67 -5.90
CA THR A 339 -2.85 -7.51 -4.84
C THR A 339 -3.01 -6.04 -4.45
N MET A 340 -4.09 -5.73 -3.74
CA MET A 340 -4.24 -4.42 -3.07
C MET A 340 -3.54 -4.41 -1.71
N PHE A 341 -2.80 -5.46 -1.35
CA PHE A 341 -2.18 -5.60 -0.04
C PHE A 341 -0.67 -5.48 -0.15
N GLN A 342 -0.09 -4.72 0.76
CA GLN A 342 1.36 -4.69 0.92
C GLN A 342 1.87 -6.00 1.52
N CYS A 343 1.26 -6.39 2.65
CA CYS A 343 1.69 -7.56 3.40
C CYS A 343 0.61 -8.02 4.40
N PHE A 344 0.80 -9.25 4.89
CA PHE A 344 -0.02 -9.90 5.91
C PHE A 344 0.81 -10.19 7.15
N ILE A 345 0.48 -9.50 8.25
CA ILE A 345 1.17 -9.63 9.53
C ILE A 345 0.45 -10.69 10.38
N PRO A 346 1.08 -11.84 10.70
CA PRO A 346 0.44 -12.89 11.51
C PRO A 346 0.19 -12.40 12.93
N LEU A 347 -1.00 -12.64 13.47
CA LEU A 347 -1.31 -12.24 14.84
C LEU A 347 -0.67 -13.18 15.87
N ALA A 348 -0.03 -12.59 16.87
CA ALA A 348 0.67 -13.35 17.90
C ALA A 348 -0.30 -14.11 18.82
N GLU A 349 0.10 -15.31 19.26
CA GLU A 349 -0.76 -16.18 20.07
C GLU A 349 -0.43 -16.17 21.57
N ASN A 350 0.81 -15.87 21.95
CA ASN A 350 1.22 -15.86 23.36
C ASN A 350 1.31 -14.44 23.93
N ALA A 351 1.02 -14.28 25.22
CA ALA A 351 0.88 -12.97 25.85
C ALA A 351 2.13 -12.06 25.74
N THR A 352 3.33 -12.62 25.73
CA THR A 352 4.57 -11.83 25.57
C THR A 352 4.71 -11.32 24.14
N ALA A 353 4.51 -12.19 23.15
CA ALA A 353 4.55 -11.83 21.74
C ALA A 353 3.43 -10.85 21.36
N ILE A 354 2.22 -11.03 21.91
CA ILE A 354 1.10 -10.09 21.71
C ILE A 354 1.49 -8.69 22.21
N ARG A 355 1.98 -8.56 23.44
CA ARG A 355 2.39 -7.25 23.96
C ARG A 355 3.50 -6.61 23.14
N GLN A 356 4.44 -7.42 22.63
CA GLN A 356 5.51 -6.95 21.75
C GLN A 356 4.95 -6.47 20.40
N GLN A 357 4.12 -7.28 19.75
CA GLN A 357 3.47 -6.96 18.48
C GLN A 357 2.69 -5.64 18.56
N PHE A 358 1.91 -5.42 19.62
CA PHE A 358 1.21 -4.14 19.81
C PHE A 358 2.14 -2.95 20.07
N GLN A 359 3.31 -3.16 20.69
CA GLN A 359 4.32 -2.11 20.80
C GLN A 359 4.93 -1.79 19.45
N ASP A 360 5.18 -2.81 18.62
CA ASP A 360 5.77 -2.66 17.29
C ASP A 360 4.79 -1.99 16.34
N LEU A 361 3.51 -2.39 16.36
CA LEU A 361 2.42 -1.72 15.62
C LEU A 361 2.28 -0.25 16.05
N ALA A 362 2.36 0.04 17.36
CA ALA A 362 2.33 1.42 17.83
C ALA A 362 3.57 2.22 17.39
N GLY A 363 4.72 1.56 17.21
CA GLY A 363 5.93 2.13 16.63
C GLY A 363 5.74 2.44 15.15
N MET A 364 5.24 1.48 14.38
CA MET A 364 4.91 1.60 12.96
C MET A 364 3.95 2.76 12.70
N LEU A 365 2.82 2.85 13.42
CA LEU A 365 1.84 3.94 13.25
C LEU A 365 2.44 5.33 13.56
N LYS A 366 3.38 5.42 14.50
CA LYS A 366 4.11 6.67 14.77
C LYS A 366 5.12 7.02 13.67
N ILE A 367 5.78 6.01 13.10
CA ILE A 367 6.65 6.19 11.93
C ILE A 367 5.83 6.71 10.76
N ILE A 368 4.66 6.11 10.48
CA ILE A 368 3.74 6.56 9.42
C ILE A 368 3.39 8.04 9.58
N GLY A 369 2.97 8.47 10.78
CA GLY A 369 2.60 9.88 10.99
C GLY A 369 3.78 10.85 10.88
N ALA A 370 4.99 10.43 11.26
CA ALA A 370 6.19 11.23 11.10
C ALA A 370 6.68 11.27 9.65
N LEU A 371 6.55 10.16 8.93
CA LEU A 371 6.85 10.03 7.50
C LEU A 371 5.91 10.92 6.69
N ASP A 372 4.59 10.81 6.88
CA ASP A 372 3.59 11.66 6.22
C ASP A 372 3.92 13.14 6.39
N ARG A 373 4.24 13.57 7.62
CA ARG A 373 4.64 14.95 7.90
C ARG A 373 5.89 15.38 7.12
N VAL A 374 6.88 14.50 6.98
CA VAL A 374 8.08 14.79 6.17
C VAL A 374 7.68 14.92 4.70
N LEU A 375 6.90 13.97 4.17
CA LEU A 375 6.43 13.99 2.79
C LEU A 375 5.67 15.27 2.47
N THR A 376 4.71 15.67 3.29
CA THR A 376 3.97 16.94 3.14
C THR A 376 4.89 18.15 3.03
N LEU A 377 6.01 18.16 3.77
CA LEU A 377 6.95 19.29 3.79
C LEU A 377 7.92 19.28 2.61
N ILE A 378 8.20 18.12 2.00
CA ILE A 378 9.17 18.01 0.90
C ILE A 378 8.51 17.93 -0.47
N SER A 379 7.27 17.45 -0.57
CA SER A 379 6.55 17.32 -1.84
C SER A 379 5.33 18.24 -1.95
N SER A 380 4.98 18.60 -3.18
CA SER A 380 3.78 19.37 -3.53
C SER A 380 2.76 18.51 -4.25
#